data_AF-A0A8E2F527-F1
#
_entry.id   AF-A0A8E2F527-F1
#
_cell.length_a   1.000
_cell.length_b   1.000
_cell.length_c   1.000
_cell.angle_alpha   90.00
_cell.angle_beta   90.00
_cell.angle_gamma   90.00
#
_symmetry.space_group_name_H-M   'P 1'
#
loop_
_entity.id
_entity.type
_entity.pdbx_description
1 polymer ?
#
loop_
_entity_poly.entity_id
_entity_poly.type
_entity_poly.pdbx_seq_one_letter_code
_entity_poly.pdbx_strand_id
1 'polypeptide(L)'
;MTSKHQADIHTIFEPKTGTWQYIVADPKTKEAVIIDSVLDFDPASSTLSTTSADNVLAEISKHGYTITHILETHAHADHLTASRYLQSTLQKQGQPRPSIGIGKRITQVQATFAPKYGVDEKHLSDTFDILFDDNATFAVGCLEAKVLHLPGHTPDHVGYQIGTAVFTGDSIFNPDVGSARCDFPGGSATDLFRSMRTLLALPDYFRLYTGHDYPPGERGTPLPYTTVAEQNERNKHVKKGVEEAQFVQWRRERDARLGEPRLLHQALQFNIRGGSLPEVTEGGLRFLRVPVKVPAAMWKSARF
;
A
#
# COMPACT_ATOMS: atom_id res chain seq x y z
N MET A 1 -21.14 -28.27 -9.62
CA MET A 1 -20.02 -27.38 -9.25
C MET A 1 -20.37 -25.99 -9.76
N THR A 2 -20.87 -25.12 -8.89
CA THR A 2 -21.16 -23.72 -9.25
C THR A 2 -19.85 -23.07 -9.69
N SER A 3 -19.81 -22.60 -10.95
CA SER A 3 -18.75 -21.73 -11.46
C SER A 3 -18.49 -20.66 -10.39
N LYS A 4 -17.32 -20.71 -9.73
CA LYS A 4 -16.94 -19.69 -8.77
C LYS A 4 -16.86 -18.40 -9.56
N HIS A 5 -17.73 -17.46 -9.23
CA HIS A 5 -17.77 -16.12 -9.82
C HIS A 5 -16.41 -15.46 -9.58
N GLN A 6 -15.54 -15.51 -10.59
CA GLN A 6 -14.13 -15.11 -10.48
C GLN A 6 -14.00 -13.66 -10.92
N ALA A 7 -13.26 -12.86 -10.16
CA ALA A 7 -13.00 -11.46 -10.48
C ALA A 7 -12.10 -11.32 -11.71
N ASP A 8 -12.36 -10.30 -12.53
CA ASP A 8 -11.38 -9.78 -13.48
C ASP A 8 -10.33 -9.01 -12.69
N ILE A 9 -9.05 -9.35 -12.84
CA ILE A 9 -7.95 -8.69 -12.11
C ILE A 9 -6.96 -8.13 -13.11
N HIS A 10 -6.78 -6.81 -13.08
CA HIS A 10 -5.81 -6.09 -13.88
C HIS A 10 -4.65 -5.65 -13.00
N THR A 11 -3.43 -5.91 -13.46
CA THR A 11 -2.19 -5.66 -12.71
C THR A 11 -1.36 -4.62 -13.46
N ILE A 12 -1.09 -3.48 -12.84
CA ILE A 12 -0.40 -2.35 -13.47
C ILE A 12 0.86 -2.04 -12.65
N PHE A 13 2.04 -2.28 -13.22
CA PHE A 13 3.31 -2.05 -12.54
C PHE A 13 3.81 -0.62 -12.75
N GLU A 14 4.14 0.08 -11.67
CA GLU A 14 4.81 1.38 -11.70
C GLU A 14 6.33 1.19 -11.47
N PRO A 15 7.17 1.38 -12.49
CA PRO A 15 8.58 0.99 -12.43
C PRO A 15 9.47 1.92 -11.59
N LYS A 16 9.08 3.16 -11.28
CA LYS A 16 9.93 4.10 -10.50
C LYS A 16 9.94 3.79 -9.00
N THR A 17 8.86 3.21 -8.50
CA THR A 17 8.64 2.86 -7.09
C THR A 17 8.62 1.33 -6.88
N GLY A 18 8.40 0.58 -7.96
CA GLY A 18 8.24 -0.87 -7.93
C GLY A 18 6.86 -1.30 -7.44
N THR A 19 5.90 -0.38 -7.40
CA THR A 19 4.55 -0.59 -6.86
C THR A 19 3.67 -1.30 -7.88
N TRP A 20 2.86 -2.24 -7.39
CA TRP A 20 1.74 -2.79 -8.13
C TRP A 20 0.44 -2.07 -7.78
N GLN A 21 -0.24 -1.61 -8.82
CA GLN A 21 -1.59 -1.09 -8.73
C GLN A 21 -2.55 -2.15 -9.27
N TYR A 22 -3.70 -2.32 -8.62
CA TYR A 22 -4.66 -3.35 -9.03
C TYR A 22 -6.03 -2.76 -9.32
N ILE A 23 -6.71 -3.30 -10.33
CA ILE A 23 -8.15 -3.15 -10.52
C ILE A 23 -8.77 -4.54 -10.38
N VAL A 24 -9.77 -4.66 -9.50
CA VAL A 24 -10.47 -5.92 -9.26
C VAL A 24 -11.94 -5.69 -9.52
N ALA A 25 -12.47 -6.35 -10.54
CA ALA A 25 -13.81 -6.11 -11.02
C ALA A 25 -14.68 -7.36 -10.99
N ASP A 26 -15.95 -7.15 -10.69
CA ASP A 26 -16.99 -8.13 -10.96
C ASP A 26 -17.27 -8.17 -12.48
N PRO A 27 -17.05 -9.30 -13.17
CA PRO A 27 -17.30 -9.38 -14.61
C PRO A 27 -18.78 -9.23 -14.99
N LYS A 28 -19.73 -9.50 -14.07
CA LYS A 28 -21.18 -9.37 -14.28
C LYS A 28 -21.67 -7.95 -14.12
N THR A 29 -21.38 -7.31 -12.99
CA THR A 29 -21.92 -5.97 -12.68
C THR A 29 -21.05 -4.84 -13.23
N LYS A 30 -19.79 -5.14 -13.57
CA LYS A 30 -18.76 -4.15 -13.89
C LYS A 30 -18.41 -3.20 -12.75
N GLU A 31 -18.88 -3.47 -11.53
CA GLU A 31 -18.37 -2.80 -10.34
C GLU A 31 -16.95 -3.26 -10.06
N ALA A 32 -16.08 -2.34 -9.68
CA ALA A 32 -14.68 -2.61 -9.43
C ALA A 32 -14.13 -1.81 -8.25
N VAL A 33 -12.96 -2.23 -7.79
CA VAL A 33 -12.14 -1.50 -6.82
C VAL A 33 -10.75 -1.27 -7.38
N ILE A 34 -10.14 -0.17 -6.96
CA ILE A 34 -8.72 0.13 -7.20
C ILE A 34 -7.96 -0.14 -5.90
N ILE A 35 -6.77 -0.72 -5.97
CA ILE A 35 -5.93 -0.99 -4.79
C ILE A 35 -4.52 -0.41 -5.03
N ASP A 36 -4.03 0.35 -4.05
CA ASP A 36 -2.67 0.91 -3.95
C ASP A 36 -2.25 1.75 -5.17
N SER A 37 -3.07 2.74 -5.54
CA SER A 37 -2.85 3.59 -6.72
C SER A 37 -1.70 4.59 -6.55
N VAL A 38 -0.95 4.88 -7.61
CA VAL A 38 0.25 5.74 -7.56
C VAL A 38 0.01 7.11 -8.20
N LEU A 39 0.33 8.16 -7.46
CA LEU A 39 0.53 9.52 -7.95
C LEU A 39 2.04 9.75 -8.13
N ASP A 40 2.45 10.07 -9.36
CA ASP A 40 3.87 10.23 -9.65
C ASP A 40 4.42 11.47 -8.94
N PHE A 41 5.58 11.32 -8.31
CA PHE A 41 6.31 12.44 -7.72
C PHE A 41 7.80 12.37 -8.07
N ASP A 42 8.32 13.48 -8.62
CA ASP A 42 9.75 13.65 -8.84
C ASP A 42 10.35 14.51 -7.72
N PRO A 43 11.17 13.95 -6.82
CA PRO A 43 11.79 14.71 -5.74
C PRO A 43 12.87 15.69 -6.23
N ALA A 44 13.42 15.54 -7.43
CA ALA A 44 14.44 16.44 -7.97
C ALA A 44 13.84 17.77 -8.43
N SER A 45 12.68 17.71 -9.11
CA SER A 45 11.94 18.88 -9.57
C SER A 45 10.82 19.32 -8.61
N SER A 46 10.48 18.49 -7.61
CA SER A 46 9.33 18.66 -6.72
C SER A 46 7.99 18.75 -7.46
N THR A 47 7.82 17.98 -8.54
CA THR A 47 6.61 18.00 -9.37
C THR A 47 5.78 16.73 -9.24
N LEU A 48 4.46 16.90 -9.31
CA LEU A 48 3.52 15.79 -9.45
C LEU A 48 3.17 15.56 -10.93
N SER A 49 2.98 14.30 -11.32
CA SER A 49 2.30 13.94 -12.57
C SER A 49 1.27 12.83 -12.35
N THR A 50 0.40 12.63 -13.32
CA THR A 50 -0.73 11.68 -13.22
C THR A 50 -0.58 10.49 -14.13
N THR A 51 0.54 10.33 -14.85
CA THR A 51 0.77 9.25 -15.81
C THR A 51 0.40 7.88 -15.26
N SER A 52 0.83 7.56 -14.03
CA SER A 52 0.51 6.27 -13.40
C SER A 52 -0.97 6.10 -13.10
N ALA A 53 -1.63 7.13 -12.57
CA ALA A 53 -3.07 7.14 -12.30
C ALA A 53 -3.91 7.14 -13.59
N ASP A 54 -3.44 7.80 -14.64
CA ASP A 54 -4.10 7.88 -15.94
C ASP A 54 -4.09 6.51 -16.66
N ASN A 55 -3.05 5.69 -16.45
CA ASN A 55 -3.03 4.30 -16.90
C ASN A 55 -4.13 3.46 -16.22
N VAL A 56 -4.38 3.68 -14.92
CA VAL A 56 -5.48 3.04 -14.18
C VAL A 56 -6.82 3.49 -14.76
N LEU A 57 -7.02 4.80 -14.97
CA LEU A 57 -8.24 5.34 -15.59
C LEU A 57 -8.48 4.81 -17.01
N ALA A 58 -7.43 4.65 -17.81
CA ALA A 58 -7.51 4.09 -19.14
C ALA A 58 -8.01 2.64 -19.11
N GLU A 59 -7.52 1.81 -18.18
CA GLU A 59 -7.94 0.42 -18.04
C GLU A 59 -9.40 0.31 -17.55
N ILE A 60 -9.82 1.21 -16.66
CA ILE A 60 -11.21 1.36 -16.19
C ILE A 60 -12.14 1.70 -17.36
N SER A 61 -11.78 2.72 -18.13
CA SER A 61 -12.56 3.18 -19.30
C SER A 61 -12.69 2.10 -20.36
N LYS A 62 -11.57 1.44 -20.70
CA LYS A 62 -11.49 0.33 -21.66
C LYS A 62 -12.48 -0.81 -21.35
N HIS A 63 -12.71 -1.10 -20.07
CA HIS A 63 -13.58 -2.19 -19.64
C HIS A 63 -14.98 -1.74 -19.20
N GLY A 64 -15.25 -0.43 -19.17
CA GLY A 64 -16.53 0.12 -18.71
C GLY A 64 -16.80 -0.15 -17.24
N TYR A 65 -15.76 -0.12 -16.38
CA TYR A 65 -15.92 -0.37 -14.96
C TYR A 65 -16.45 0.85 -14.19
N THR A 66 -17.32 0.59 -13.21
CA THR A 66 -17.75 1.57 -12.21
C THR A 66 -16.98 1.34 -10.91
N ILE A 67 -16.20 2.33 -10.48
CA ILE A 67 -15.40 2.19 -9.26
C ILE A 67 -16.26 2.47 -8.04
N THR A 68 -16.29 1.50 -7.12
CA THR A 68 -17.03 1.61 -5.85
C THR A 68 -16.10 2.02 -4.71
N HIS A 69 -14.87 1.50 -4.72
CA HIS A 69 -13.87 1.76 -3.69
C HIS A 69 -12.49 2.00 -4.28
N ILE A 70 -11.72 2.85 -3.62
CA ILE A 70 -10.28 3.01 -3.80
C ILE A 70 -9.63 2.65 -2.47
N LEU A 71 -8.82 1.61 -2.47
CA LEU A 71 -8.38 0.93 -1.27
C LEU A 71 -6.87 1.09 -1.10
N GLU A 72 -6.47 1.40 0.13
CA GLU A 72 -5.07 1.37 0.54
C GLU A 72 -4.84 0.16 1.43
N THR A 73 -3.78 -0.60 1.16
CA THR A 73 -3.33 -1.67 2.06
C THR A 73 -2.69 -1.09 3.32
N HIS A 74 -2.02 0.05 3.22
CA HIS A 74 -1.42 0.78 4.33
C HIS A 74 -1.04 2.20 3.92
N ALA A 75 -0.62 3.04 4.88
CA ALA A 75 0.03 4.31 4.57
C ALA A 75 1.43 4.08 3.98
N HIS A 76 1.52 4.08 2.64
CA HIS A 76 2.76 3.81 1.91
C HIS A 76 3.87 4.83 2.23
N ALA A 77 5.12 4.37 2.18
CA ALA A 77 6.31 5.16 2.50
C ALA A 77 7.22 5.39 1.28
N ASP A 78 6.90 4.80 0.14
CA ASP A 78 7.74 4.72 -1.05
C ASP A 78 7.12 5.45 -2.26
N HIS A 79 5.80 5.67 -2.26
CA HIS A 79 5.06 6.41 -3.28
C HIS A 79 3.94 7.26 -2.67
N LEU A 80 3.44 8.24 -3.43
CA LEU A 80 2.25 9.02 -3.06
C LEU A 80 1.02 8.31 -3.61
N THR A 81 -0.06 8.21 -2.82
CA THR A 81 -1.31 7.62 -3.33
C THR A 81 -2.00 8.55 -4.36
N ALA A 82 -2.58 7.99 -5.42
CA ALA A 82 -3.47 8.71 -6.32
C ALA A 82 -4.95 8.72 -5.89
N SER A 83 -5.29 8.21 -4.70
CA SER A 83 -6.67 8.01 -4.25
C SER A 83 -7.60 9.22 -4.44
N ARG A 84 -7.17 10.42 -3.99
CA ARG A 84 -7.99 11.64 -4.13
C ARG A 84 -8.06 12.17 -5.55
N TYR A 85 -6.97 12.02 -6.31
CA TYR A 85 -6.97 12.37 -7.73
C TYR A 85 -7.97 11.49 -8.49
N LEU A 86 -7.90 10.17 -8.33
CA LEU A 86 -8.80 9.21 -8.97
C LEU A 86 -10.26 9.43 -8.56
N GLN A 87 -10.55 9.59 -7.26
CA GLN A 87 -11.89 9.88 -6.77
C GLN A 87 -12.49 11.13 -7.45
N SER A 88 -11.71 12.22 -7.53
CA SER A 88 -12.15 13.47 -8.16
C SER A 88 -12.33 13.31 -9.67
N THR A 89 -11.41 12.64 -10.35
CA THR A 89 -11.44 12.47 -11.81
C THR A 89 -12.61 11.57 -12.24
N LEU A 90 -12.84 10.45 -11.54
CA LEU A 90 -13.96 9.55 -11.81
C LEU A 90 -15.31 10.28 -11.61
N GLN A 91 -15.43 11.08 -10.55
CA GLN A 91 -16.63 11.89 -10.32
C GLN A 91 -16.86 12.92 -11.44
N LYS A 92 -15.80 13.60 -11.91
CA LYS A 92 -15.88 14.54 -13.05
C LYS A 92 -16.26 13.82 -14.36
N GLN A 93 -15.91 12.55 -14.49
CA GLN A 93 -16.31 11.69 -15.62
C GLN A 93 -17.74 11.14 -15.46
N GLY A 94 -18.47 11.50 -14.40
CA GLY A 94 -19.86 11.14 -14.19
C GLY A 94 -20.07 9.81 -13.44
N GLN A 95 -19.01 9.18 -12.92
CA GLN A 95 -19.18 8.03 -12.03
C GLN A 95 -19.69 8.48 -10.65
N PRO A 96 -20.40 7.59 -9.91
CA PRO A 96 -20.60 7.78 -8.48
C PRO A 96 -19.26 8.04 -7.78
N ARG A 97 -19.26 8.84 -6.70
CA ARG A 97 -18.04 9.10 -5.93
C ARG A 97 -17.61 7.79 -5.23
N PRO A 98 -16.47 7.17 -5.60
CA PRO A 98 -16.01 5.97 -4.93
C PRO A 98 -15.54 6.29 -3.50
N SER A 99 -15.69 5.38 -2.56
CA SER A 99 -15.19 5.56 -1.19
C SER A 99 -13.69 5.24 -1.11
N ILE A 100 -12.90 6.11 -0.48
CA ILE A 100 -11.49 5.83 -0.17
C ILE A 100 -11.41 5.08 1.16
N GLY A 101 -10.85 3.87 1.18
CA GLY A 101 -10.84 3.00 2.34
C GLY A 101 -9.44 2.54 2.76
N ILE A 102 -9.23 2.39 4.06
CA ILE A 102 -7.98 1.90 4.67
C ILE A 102 -8.27 1.20 6.01
N GLY A 103 -7.32 0.43 6.55
CA GLY A 103 -7.45 -0.15 7.88
C GLY A 103 -7.60 0.89 9.00
N LYS A 104 -8.49 0.64 9.98
CA LYS A 104 -8.82 1.61 11.05
C LYS A 104 -7.64 2.12 11.89
N ARG A 105 -6.54 1.37 11.93
CA ARG A 105 -5.32 1.74 12.65
C ARG A 105 -4.48 2.78 11.92
N ILE A 106 -4.92 3.28 10.76
CA ILE A 106 -4.37 4.51 10.14
C ILE A 106 -4.34 5.67 11.13
N THR A 107 -5.28 5.72 12.07
CA THR A 107 -5.32 6.69 13.17
C THR A 107 -4.06 6.66 14.05
N GLN A 108 -3.47 5.49 14.27
CA GLN A 108 -2.20 5.33 15.01
C GLN A 108 -1.01 5.87 14.21
N VAL A 109 -1.02 5.61 12.90
CA VAL A 109 0.00 6.11 11.97
C VAL A 109 -0.09 7.63 11.86
N GLN A 110 -1.30 8.18 11.70
CA GLN A 110 -1.59 9.60 11.75
C GLN A 110 -1.07 10.24 13.05
N ALA A 111 -1.40 9.69 14.22
CA ALA A 111 -0.93 10.19 15.51
C ALA A 111 0.60 10.18 15.63
N THR A 112 1.27 9.21 15.00
CA THR A 112 2.73 9.08 15.03
C THR A 112 3.41 10.09 14.09
N PHE A 113 2.91 10.24 12.86
CA PHE A 113 3.61 10.99 11.81
C PHE A 113 3.11 12.42 11.63
N ALA A 114 1.88 12.76 12.01
CA ALA A 114 1.37 14.10 11.89
C ALA A 114 2.23 15.14 12.65
N PRO A 115 2.66 14.91 13.90
CA PRO A 115 3.54 15.85 14.60
C PRO A 115 4.91 15.99 13.90
N LYS A 116 5.46 14.88 13.39
CA LYS A 116 6.75 14.86 12.69
C LYS A 116 6.76 15.75 11.44
N TYR A 117 5.64 15.81 10.73
CA TYR A 117 5.50 16.59 9.50
C TYR A 117 4.71 17.89 9.68
N GLY A 118 4.36 18.24 10.92
CA GLY A 118 3.54 19.42 11.24
C GLY A 118 2.21 19.43 10.48
N VAL A 119 1.53 18.28 10.45
CA VAL A 119 0.18 18.15 9.88
C VAL A 119 -0.82 18.39 11.00
N ASP A 120 -1.66 19.40 10.83
CA ASP A 120 -2.74 19.67 11.79
C ASP A 120 -3.81 18.58 11.74
N GLU A 121 -4.41 18.29 12.90
CA GLU A 121 -5.44 17.25 13.06
C GLU A 121 -6.66 17.47 12.13
N LYS A 122 -7.00 18.73 11.83
CA LYS A 122 -8.06 19.08 10.85
C LYS A 122 -7.82 18.51 9.45
N HIS A 123 -6.57 18.16 9.12
CA HIS A 123 -6.18 17.57 7.84
C HIS A 123 -6.10 16.05 7.89
N LEU A 124 -6.46 15.44 9.01
CA LEU A 124 -6.45 14.01 9.24
C LEU A 124 -7.88 13.47 9.41
N SER A 125 -8.80 14.29 9.93
CA SER A 125 -10.24 14.03 9.90
C SER A 125 -10.77 13.91 8.47
N ASP A 126 -11.65 12.93 8.23
CA ASP A 126 -12.36 12.71 6.96
C ASP A 126 -11.46 12.49 5.72
N THR A 127 -10.21 12.09 5.97
CA THR A 127 -9.21 11.77 4.92
C THR A 127 -9.46 10.42 4.26
N PHE A 128 -10.18 9.53 4.93
CA PHE A 128 -10.65 8.25 4.41
C PHE A 128 -12.15 8.18 4.64
N ASP A 129 -12.91 7.75 3.62
CA ASP A 129 -14.36 7.58 3.70
C ASP A 129 -14.73 6.33 4.52
N ILE A 130 -13.84 5.33 4.58
CA ILE A 130 -14.04 4.07 5.31
C ILE A 130 -12.79 3.70 6.09
N LEU A 131 -12.97 3.42 7.39
CA LEU A 131 -11.96 2.81 8.26
C LEU A 131 -12.36 1.36 8.54
N PHE A 132 -11.67 0.41 7.92
CA PHE A 132 -12.05 -1.00 8.02
C PHE A 132 -11.63 -1.64 9.35
N ASP A 133 -12.58 -2.35 9.96
CA ASP A 133 -12.34 -3.29 11.05
C ASP A 133 -11.71 -4.59 10.55
N ASP A 134 -11.06 -5.31 11.47
CA ASP A 134 -10.48 -6.62 11.18
C ASP A 134 -11.59 -7.60 10.80
N ASN A 135 -11.41 -8.35 9.71
CA ASN A 135 -12.40 -9.26 9.15
C ASN A 135 -13.68 -8.58 8.63
N ALA A 136 -13.73 -7.25 8.50
CA ALA A 136 -14.84 -6.58 7.84
C ALA A 136 -15.03 -7.11 6.41
N THR A 137 -16.28 -7.22 5.99
CA THR A 137 -16.66 -7.65 4.65
C THR A 137 -17.40 -6.54 3.92
N PHE A 138 -17.18 -6.42 2.62
CA PHE A 138 -17.91 -5.51 1.75
C PHE A 138 -18.09 -6.13 0.36
N ALA A 139 -19.00 -5.58 -0.44
CA ALA A 139 -19.30 -6.08 -1.77
C ALA A 139 -18.53 -5.32 -2.86
N VAL A 140 -18.15 -6.05 -3.90
CA VAL A 140 -17.75 -5.50 -5.21
C VAL A 140 -18.67 -6.14 -6.23
N GLY A 141 -19.79 -5.50 -6.56
CA GLY A 141 -20.89 -6.16 -7.26
C GLY A 141 -21.42 -7.36 -6.50
N CYS A 142 -21.37 -8.53 -7.13
CA CYS A 142 -21.69 -9.84 -6.57
C CYS A 142 -20.49 -10.56 -5.92
N LEU A 143 -19.30 -9.95 -5.90
CA LEU A 143 -18.13 -10.50 -5.23
C LEU A 143 -18.11 -10.06 -3.77
N GLU A 144 -17.80 -10.99 -2.87
CA GLU A 144 -17.51 -10.68 -1.46
C GLU A 144 -16.02 -10.40 -1.30
N ALA A 145 -15.70 -9.25 -0.71
CA ALA A 145 -14.38 -8.85 -0.28
C ALA A 145 -14.28 -8.94 1.25
N LYS A 146 -13.15 -9.44 1.76
CA LYS A 146 -12.84 -9.52 3.19
C LYS A 146 -11.53 -8.80 3.50
N VAL A 147 -11.54 -7.99 4.55
CA VAL A 147 -10.35 -7.30 5.06
C VAL A 147 -9.60 -8.21 6.04
N LEU A 148 -8.32 -8.41 5.80
CA LEU A 148 -7.42 -9.17 6.67
C LEU A 148 -6.49 -8.17 7.36
N HIS A 149 -6.48 -8.10 8.69
CA HIS A 149 -5.47 -7.30 9.40
C HIS A 149 -4.14 -8.04 9.36
N LEU A 150 -3.13 -7.43 8.73
CA LEU A 150 -1.83 -8.05 8.47
C LEU A 150 -0.69 -7.15 8.98
N PRO A 151 -0.67 -6.83 10.29
CA PRO A 151 0.32 -5.92 10.83
C PRO A 151 1.74 -6.47 10.74
N GLY A 152 2.71 -5.57 10.88
CA GLY A 152 4.12 -5.92 11.03
C GLY A 152 5.02 -5.06 10.18
N HIS A 153 4.62 -4.78 8.94
CA HIS A 153 5.25 -3.72 8.15
C HIS A 153 4.91 -2.34 8.73
N THR A 154 3.61 -2.09 8.91
CA THR A 154 3.04 -0.97 9.66
C THR A 154 1.87 -1.47 10.51
N PRO A 155 1.43 -0.71 11.55
CA PRO A 155 0.28 -1.10 12.38
C PRO A 155 -1.06 -1.12 11.65
N ASP A 156 -1.23 -0.27 10.64
CA ASP A 156 -2.44 -0.10 9.84
C ASP A 156 -2.58 -1.08 8.68
N HIS A 157 -1.55 -1.89 8.44
CA HIS A 157 -1.47 -2.78 7.29
C HIS A 157 -2.63 -3.79 7.26
N VAL A 158 -3.33 -3.82 6.13
CA VAL A 158 -4.37 -4.77 5.80
C VAL A 158 -4.12 -5.42 4.44
N GLY A 159 -4.67 -6.61 4.25
CA GLY A 159 -4.86 -7.22 2.94
C GLY A 159 -6.33 -7.32 2.57
N TYR A 160 -6.62 -7.33 1.28
CA TYR A 160 -7.97 -7.51 0.75
C TYR A 160 -8.09 -8.86 0.08
N GLN A 161 -8.93 -9.75 0.62
CA GLN A 161 -9.26 -11.02 0.00
C GLN A 161 -10.53 -10.86 -0.84
N ILE A 162 -10.44 -11.08 -2.14
CA ILE A 162 -11.58 -11.05 -3.08
C ILE A 162 -11.62 -12.39 -3.82
N GLY A 163 -12.57 -13.24 -3.44
CA GLY A 163 -12.58 -14.64 -3.90
C GLY A 163 -11.32 -15.40 -3.46
N THR A 164 -10.52 -15.86 -4.44
CA THR A 164 -9.27 -16.61 -4.22
C THR A 164 -8.02 -15.78 -4.49
N ALA A 165 -8.18 -14.47 -4.65
CA ALA A 165 -7.10 -13.50 -4.77
C ALA A 165 -6.98 -12.73 -3.45
N VAL A 166 -5.76 -12.56 -2.95
CA VAL A 166 -5.47 -11.76 -1.75
C VAL A 166 -4.44 -10.71 -2.13
N PHE A 167 -4.81 -9.44 -1.99
CA PHE A 167 -3.92 -8.30 -2.16
C PHE A 167 -3.24 -8.05 -0.83
N THR A 168 -1.97 -8.43 -0.73
CA THR A 168 -1.25 -8.56 0.54
C THR A 168 -0.45 -7.31 0.92
N GLY A 169 -0.46 -6.27 0.10
CA GLY A 169 0.43 -5.12 0.24
C GLY A 169 1.86 -5.55 0.56
N ASP A 170 2.50 -4.84 1.49
CA ASP A 170 3.84 -5.14 2.00
C ASP A 170 3.89 -6.10 3.19
N SER A 171 3.06 -7.15 3.19
CA SER A 171 3.23 -8.27 4.13
C SER A 171 4.22 -9.32 3.63
N ILE A 172 4.01 -9.80 2.42
CA ILE A 172 4.81 -10.84 1.77
C ILE A 172 5.16 -10.39 0.36
N PHE A 173 6.38 -10.67 -0.09
CA PHE A 173 6.79 -10.43 -1.47
C PHE A 173 6.95 -11.75 -2.22
N ASN A 174 7.23 -11.69 -3.52
CA ASN A 174 7.50 -12.88 -4.31
C ASN A 174 8.60 -13.75 -3.67
N PRO A 175 8.58 -15.08 -3.85
CA PRO A 175 9.43 -16.01 -3.08
C PRO A 175 10.93 -15.68 -3.11
N ASP A 176 11.40 -15.14 -4.22
CA ASP A 176 12.79 -14.71 -4.45
C ASP A 176 13.13 -13.34 -3.85
N VAL A 177 12.13 -12.52 -3.53
CA VAL A 177 12.25 -11.24 -2.81
C VAL A 177 12.07 -11.43 -1.30
N GLY A 178 11.08 -12.24 -0.90
CA GLY A 178 10.84 -12.70 0.46
C GLY A 178 9.77 -11.91 1.21
N SER A 179 10.16 -10.92 2.02
CA SER A 179 9.27 -10.21 2.96
C SER A 179 9.68 -8.74 3.11
N ALA A 180 8.74 -7.90 3.51
CA ALA A 180 8.99 -6.49 3.76
C ALA A 180 9.88 -6.24 5.00
N ARG A 181 10.26 -4.97 5.15
CA ARG A 181 10.95 -4.41 6.33
C ARG A 181 9.96 -4.15 7.48
N CYS A 182 10.43 -4.05 8.71
CA CYS A 182 9.61 -3.86 9.92
C CYS A 182 10.09 -2.72 10.82
N ASP A 183 10.96 -1.84 10.34
CA ASP A 183 11.61 -0.77 11.11
C ASP A 183 10.93 0.59 10.98
N PHE A 184 9.78 0.67 10.32
CA PHE A 184 8.91 1.83 10.47
C PHE A 184 8.40 1.94 11.91
N PRO A 185 8.14 3.15 12.41
CA PRO A 185 7.44 3.35 13.69
C PRO A 185 6.19 2.47 13.82
N GLY A 186 6.19 1.60 14.85
CA GLY A 186 5.13 0.62 15.09
C GLY A 186 5.23 -0.69 14.30
N GLY A 187 6.22 -0.82 13.42
CA GLY A 187 6.56 -2.07 12.74
C GLY A 187 7.09 -3.13 13.71
N SER A 188 6.88 -4.39 13.36
CA SER A 188 7.14 -5.55 14.22
C SER A 188 7.41 -6.79 13.37
N ALA A 189 8.65 -7.30 13.43
CA ALA A 189 9.02 -8.54 12.73
C ALA A 189 8.23 -9.76 13.26
N THR A 190 7.86 -9.75 14.53
CA THR A 190 7.02 -10.80 15.12
C THR A 190 5.62 -10.79 14.51
N ASP A 191 5.01 -9.60 14.41
CA ASP A 191 3.68 -9.48 13.82
C ASP A 191 3.72 -9.77 12.32
N LEU A 192 4.77 -9.31 11.61
CA LEU A 192 4.93 -9.61 10.18
C LEU A 192 5.01 -11.12 9.94
N PHE A 193 5.78 -11.84 10.75
CA PHE A 193 5.85 -13.30 10.65
C PHE A 193 4.48 -13.95 10.82
N ARG A 194 3.71 -13.53 11.83
CA ARG A 194 2.36 -14.06 12.09
C ARG A 194 1.38 -13.71 10.98
N SER A 195 1.44 -12.49 10.44
CA SER A 195 0.66 -12.07 9.28
C SER A 195 0.97 -12.92 8.05
N MET A 196 2.25 -13.15 7.76
CA MET A 196 2.66 -14.08 6.70
C MET A 196 2.20 -15.51 6.97
N ARG A 197 2.23 -15.99 8.22
CA ARG A 197 1.71 -17.34 8.55
C ARG A 197 0.20 -17.45 8.38
N THR A 198 -0.56 -16.39 8.67
CA THR A 198 -1.99 -16.32 8.36
C THR A 198 -2.23 -16.44 6.85
N LEU A 199 -1.45 -15.72 6.03
CA LEU A 199 -1.54 -15.81 4.56
C LEU A 199 -1.17 -17.21 4.05
N LEU A 200 -0.11 -17.82 4.60
CA LEU A 200 0.37 -19.14 4.18
C LEU A 200 -0.48 -20.31 4.67
N ALA A 201 -1.45 -20.05 5.56
CA ALA A 201 -2.45 -21.02 6.00
C ALA A 201 -3.69 -21.06 5.09
N LEU A 202 -3.81 -20.15 4.12
CA LEU A 202 -4.84 -20.20 3.09
C LEU A 202 -4.65 -21.41 2.16
N PRO A 203 -5.68 -21.83 1.41
CA PRO A 203 -5.54 -22.93 0.46
C PRO A 203 -4.46 -22.66 -0.58
N ASP A 204 -3.70 -23.71 -0.92
CA ASP A 204 -2.52 -23.66 -1.80
C ASP A 204 -2.73 -22.93 -3.13
N TYR A 205 -3.94 -23.00 -3.70
CA TYR A 205 -4.30 -22.38 -4.98
C TYR A 205 -4.63 -20.87 -4.87
N PHE A 206 -4.66 -20.29 -3.67
CA PHE A 206 -4.89 -18.86 -3.49
C PHE A 206 -3.71 -18.08 -4.06
N ARG A 207 -4.02 -16.99 -4.76
CA ARG A 207 -3.04 -16.08 -5.34
C ARG A 207 -2.80 -14.91 -4.38
N LEU A 208 -1.54 -14.69 -4.01
CA LEU A 208 -1.09 -13.59 -3.16
C LEU A 208 -0.48 -12.50 -4.06
N TYR A 209 -1.21 -11.41 -4.25
CA TYR A 209 -0.85 -10.25 -5.03
C TYR A 209 -0.08 -9.24 -4.15
N THR A 210 1.17 -8.99 -4.49
CA THR A 210 2.14 -8.28 -3.64
C THR A 210 2.11 -6.76 -3.87
N GLY A 211 2.22 -5.92 -2.84
CA GLY A 211 2.24 -4.46 -3.01
C GLY A 211 3.40 -3.95 -3.88
N HIS A 212 4.55 -4.62 -3.80
CA HIS A 212 5.74 -4.27 -4.57
C HIS A 212 6.43 -5.48 -5.17
N ASP A 213 7.22 -5.21 -6.20
CA ASP A 213 8.14 -6.19 -6.72
C ASP A 213 9.48 -5.61 -7.16
N TYR A 214 10.55 -6.31 -6.78
CA TYR A 214 11.94 -5.91 -7.00
C TYR A 214 12.72 -7.11 -7.56
N PRO A 215 12.55 -7.44 -8.85
CA PRO A 215 13.13 -8.65 -9.43
C PRO A 215 14.65 -8.70 -9.23
N PRO A 216 15.20 -9.77 -8.64
CA PRO A 216 16.63 -10.01 -8.66
C PRO A 216 17.09 -10.18 -10.11
N GLY A 217 18.36 -9.90 -10.38
CA GLY A 217 18.88 -9.70 -11.75
C GLY A 217 18.53 -10.79 -12.77
N GLU A 218 18.35 -12.04 -12.34
CA GLU A 218 18.02 -13.17 -13.22
C GLU A 218 16.53 -13.23 -13.62
N ARG A 219 15.61 -12.63 -12.85
CA ARG A 219 14.16 -12.72 -13.13
C ARG A 219 13.71 -11.75 -14.22
N GLY A 220 14.25 -10.54 -14.25
CA GLY A 220 13.99 -9.51 -15.27
C GLY A 220 12.58 -8.88 -15.23
N THR A 221 11.52 -9.68 -15.26
CA THR A 221 10.13 -9.21 -15.35
C THR A 221 9.45 -9.20 -13.97
N PRO A 222 8.76 -8.10 -13.61
CA PRO A 222 7.94 -8.04 -12.41
C PRO A 222 6.83 -9.12 -12.41
N LEU A 223 6.59 -9.72 -11.25
CA LEU A 223 5.55 -10.71 -11.02
C LEU A 223 4.51 -10.13 -10.06
N PRO A 224 3.23 -10.01 -10.46
CA PRO A 224 2.21 -9.40 -9.62
C PRO A 224 1.73 -10.30 -8.49
N TYR A 225 1.85 -11.62 -8.64
CA TYR A 225 1.43 -12.58 -7.64
C TYR A 225 2.21 -13.89 -7.74
N THR A 226 2.16 -14.64 -6.65
CA THR A 226 2.46 -16.07 -6.59
C THR A 226 1.37 -16.78 -5.79
N THR A 227 1.37 -18.11 -5.81
CA THR A 227 0.42 -18.91 -5.05
C THR A 227 0.91 -19.17 -3.63
N VAL A 228 -0.02 -19.52 -2.73
CA VAL A 228 0.32 -19.97 -1.38
C VAL A 228 1.25 -21.20 -1.42
N ALA A 229 1.03 -22.12 -2.36
CA ALA A 229 1.92 -23.27 -2.58
C ALA A 229 3.36 -22.84 -2.87
N GLU A 230 3.56 -21.95 -3.85
CA GLU A 230 4.89 -21.46 -4.24
C GLU A 230 5.57 -20.71 -3.09
N GLN A 231 4.81 -19.94 -2.32
CA GLN A 231 5.34 -19.23 -1.16
C GLN A 231 5.77 -20.19 -0.03
N ASN A 232 4.95 -21.21 0.26
CA ASN A 232 5.27 -22.24 1.25
C ASN A 232 6.51 -23.06 0.85
N GLU A 233 6.73 -23.28 -0.44
CA GLU A 233 7.88 -24.05 -0.94
C GLU A 233 9.16 -23.19 -1.03
N ARG A 234 9.05 -21.98 -1.58
CA ARG A 234 10.20 -21.24 -2.12
C ARG A 234 10.50 -19.92 -1.44
N ASN A 235 9.62 -19.37 -0.59
CA ASN A 235 9.89 -18.06 0.00
C ASN A 235 11.17 -18.08 0.85
N LYS A 236 12.17 -17.30 0.43
CA LYS A 236 13.50 -17.36 1.05
C LYS A 236 13.54 -16.88 2.50
N HIS A 237 12.50 -16.18 3.00
CA HIS A 237 12.41 -15.72 4.39
C HIS A 237 11.40 -16.49 5.23
N VAL A 238 10.28 -16.96 4.66
CA VAL A 238 9.15 -17.51 5.43
C VAL A 238 8.56 -18.82 4.87
N LYS A 239 9.29 -19.54 4.00
CA LYS A 239 8.86 -20.87 3.56
C LYS A 239 8.55 -21.80 4.74
N LYS A 240 7.84 -22.89 4.46
CA LYS A 240 7.46 -23.89 5.45
C LYS A 240 8.71 -24.42 6.18
N GLY A 241 8.64 -24.47 7.51
CA GLY A 241 9.73 -24.91 8.37
C GLY A 241 10.63 -23.80 8.91
N VAL A 242 10.45 -22.53 8.50
CA VAL A 242 11.13 -21.40 9.17
C VAL A 242 10.44 -21.08 10.50
N GLU A 243 11.20 -21.07 11.58
CA GLU A 243 10.76 -20.74 12.95
C GLU A 243 10.64 -19.22 13.18
N GLU A 244 9.67 -18.79 14.00
CA GLU A 244 9.41 -17.37 14.30
C GLU A 244 10.66 -16.66 14.82
N ALA A 245 11.35 -17.27 15.80
CA ALA A 245 12.54 -16.68 16.41
C ALA A 245 13.67 -16.44 15.39
N GLN A 246 13.88 -17.38 14.47
CA GLN A 246 14.90 -17.27 13.41
C GLN A 246 14.57 -16.12 12.46
N PHE A 247 13.30 -16.04 12.01
CA PHE A 247 12.86 -14.94 11.15
C PHE A 247 13.01 -13.59 11.85
N VAL A 248 12.53 -13.47 13.09
CA VAL A 248 12.54 -12.21 13.85
C VAL A 248 13.96 -11.69 14.04
N GLN A 249 14.90 -12.56 14.41
CA GLN A 249 16.30 -12.18 14.54
C GLN A 249 16.86 -11.68 13.21
N TRP A 250 16.75 -12.50 12.16
CA TRP A 250 17.27 -12.16 10.83
C TRP A 250 16.66 -10.86 10.28
N ARG A 251 15.35 -10.65 10.45
CA ARG A 251 14.64 -9.48 9.94
C ARG A 251 15.12 -8.20 10.62
N ARG A 252 15.32 -8.22 11.94
CA ARG A 252 15.87 -7.09 12.72
C ARG A 252 17.30 -6.76 12.29
N GLU A 253 18.14 -7.77 12.11
CA GLU A 253 19.52 -7.59 11.64
C GLU A 253 19.58 -7.00 10.22
N ARG A 254 18.67 -7.43 9.34
CA ARG A 254 18.55 -6.89 7.98
C ARG A 254 18.05 -5.45 7.99
N ASP A 255 17.01 -5.14 8.77
CA ASP A 255 16.43 -3.80 8.85
C ASP A 255 17.43 -2.75 9.34
N ALA A 256 18.28 -3.11 10.30
CA ALA A 256 19.33 -2.23 10.82
C ALA A 256 20.37 -1.79 9.77
N ARG A 257 20.39 -2.43 8.59
CA ARG A 257 21.31 -2.13 7.48
C ARG A 257 20.63 -1.45 6.29
N LEU A 258 19.30 -1.27 6.32
CA LEU A 258 18.56 -0.67 5.22
C LEU A 258 18.61 0.86 5.29
N GLY A 259 18.77 1.49 4.13
CA GLY A 259 18.53 2.93 4.00
C GLY A 259 17.04 3.28 4.14
N GLU A 260 16.75 4.54 4.41
CA GLU A 260 15.38 5.07 4.33
C GLU A 260 14.88 4.99 2.87
N PRO A 261 13.59 4.71 2.62
CA PRO A 261 13.02 4.80 1.29
C PRO A 261 13.23 6.19 0.68
N ARG A 262 13.42 6.24 -0.64
CA ARG A 262 13.72 7.48 -1.38
C ARG A 262 12.68 8.58 -1.17
N LEU A 263 11.40 8.21 -1.07
CA LEU A 263 10.28 9.14 -0.92
C LEU A 263 9.66 9.14 0.48
N LEU A 264 10.35 8.58 1.50
CA LEU A 264 9.82 8.35 2.85
C LEU A 264 9.02 9.53 3.41
N HIS A 265 9.61 10.72 3.36
CA HIS A 265 9.01 11.90 3.97
C HIS A 265 7.85 12.44 3.14
N GLN A 266 8.00 12.47 1.82
CA GLN A 266 7.00 12.98 0.88
C GLN A 266 5.77 12.07 0.85
N ALA A 267 5.97 10.76 0.75
CA ALA A 267 4.94 9.75 0.75
C ALA A 267 4.12 9.76 2.05
N LEU A 268 4.77 9.56 3.21
CA LEU A 268 4.04 9.43 4.47
C LEU A 268 3.19 10.65 4.79
N GLN A 269 3.72 11.88 4.66
CA GLN A 269 2.93 13.06 4.98
C GLN A 269 1.77 13.29 4.00
N PHE A 270 1.86 12.78 2.78
CA PHE A 270 0.79 12.84 1.78
C PHE A 270 -0.26 11.76 2.03
N ASN A 271 0.19 10.54 2.34
CA ASN A 271 -0.65 9.36 2.46
C ASN A 271 -1.44 9.34 3.78
N ILE A 272 -0.91 9.89 4.88
CA ILE A 272 -1.69 10.08 6.12
C ILE A 272 -2.85 11.08 5.96
N ARG A 273 -2.84 11.88 4.87
CA ARG A 273 -3.93 12.79 4.47
C ARG A 273 -4.86 12.15 3.44
N GLY A 274 -4.78 10.84 3.25
CA GLY A 274 -5.56 10.08 2.27
C GLY A 274 -5.33 10.55 0.83
N GLY A 275 -4.15 11.09 0.50
CA GLY A 275 -3.84 11.61 -0.83
C GLY A 275 -4.21 13.08 -1.06
N SER A 276 -4.60 13.81 -0.01
CA SER A 276 -4.93 15.23 -0.12
C SER A 276 -3.68 16.11 -0.18
N LEU A 277 -3.69 17.10 -1.07
CA LEU A 277 -2.61 18.08 -1.16
C LEU A 277 -2.52 18.95 0.10
N PRO A 278 -1.30 19.31 0.57
CA PRO A 278 -1.12 20.32 1.61
C PRO A 278 -1.78 21.65 1.23
N GLU A 279 -2.28 22.43 2.19
CA GLU A 279 -2.86 23.76 1.92
C GLU A 279 -1.91 24.67 1.11
N VAL A 280 -2.49 25.56 0.31
CA VAL A 280 -1.74 26.58 -0.42
C VAL A 280 -1.37 27.69 0.56
N THR A 281 -0.10 28.08 0.60
CA THR A 281 0.36 29.22 1.41
C THR A 281 -0.07 30.55 0.78
N GLU A 282 0.06 31.65 1.52
CA GLU A 282 -0.18 33.00 0.98
C GLU A 282 0.65 33.30 -0.28
N GLY A 283 1.82 32.69 -0.41
CA GLY A 283 2.69 32.79 -1.59
C GLY A 283 2.28 31.91 -2.78
N GLY A 284 1.14 31.22 -2.73
CA GLY A 284 0.63 30.39 -3.82
C GLY A 284 1.31 29.03 -3.97
N LEU A 285 2.19 28.64 -3.03
CA LEU A 285 2.93 27.38 -3.05
C LEU A 285 2.34 26.36 -2.08
N ARG A 286 2.65 25.08 -2.30
CA ARG A 286 2.38 23.98 -1.36
C ARG A 286 3.71 23.38 -0.91
N PHE A 287 3.81 23.02 0.36
CA PHE A 287 5.06 22.53 0.93
C PHE A 287 4.92 21.12 1.50
N LEU A 288 5.89 20.28 1.17
CA LEU A 288 6.17 19.04 1.89
C LEU A 288 7.34 19.28 2.84
N ARG A 289 7.23 18.80 4.08
CA ARG A 289 8.27 19.00 5.10
C ARG A 289 9.21 17.80 5.15
N VAL A 290 10.51 18.05 5.06
CA VAL A 290 11.55 17.02 5.20
C VAL A 290 12.34 17.33 6.48
N PRO A 291 12.30 16.47 7.51
CA PRO A 291 13.04 16.69 8.73
C PRO A 291 14.56 16.58 8.48
N VAL A 292 15.32 17.53 9.00
CA VAL A 292 16.79 17.53 8.92
C VAL A 292 17.38 16.92 10.18
N LYS A 293 18.19 15.86 10.04
CA LYS A 293 18.94 15.25 11.13
C LYS A 293 20.21 16.07 11.38
N VAL A 294 20.23 16.87 12.46
CA VAL A 294 21.40 17.68 12.85
C VAL A 294 22.18 16.97 13.96
N PRO A 295 23.45 16.58 13.77
CA PRO A 295 24.24 15.98 14.84
C PRO A 295 24.44 16.95 16.00
N ALA A 296 24.16 16.50 17.22
CA ALA A 296 24.19 17.34 18.43
C ALA A 296 25.56 18.01 18.71
N ALA A 297 26.65 17.46 18.17
CA ALA A 297 27.99 18.02 18.30
C ALA A 297 28.33 19.10 17.26
N MET A 298 27.55 19.23 16.18
CA MET A 298 27.94 20.03 15.02
C MET A 298 27.78 21.53 15.27
N TRP A 299 26.73 21.97 15.99
CA TRP A 299 26.33 23.39 16.07
C TRP A 299 26.26 23.94 17.52
N LYS A 300 27.12 23.49 18.44
CA LYS A 300 27.13 23.96 19.84
C LYS A 300 27.52 25.43 20.08
N SER A 301 27.78 26.24 19.04
CA SER A 301 28.23 27.63 19.20
C SER A 301 27.52 28.69 18.37
N ALA A 302 26.45 28.36 17.62
CA ALA A 302 25.68 29.39 16.92
C ALA A 302 24.56 29.90 17.84
N ARG A 303 24.84 30.97 18.59
CA ARG A 303 23.79 31.85 19.12
C ARG A 303 23.13 32.52 17.90
N PHE A 304 21.82 32.34 17.74
CA PHE A 304 21.00 33.29 17.01
C PHE A 304 20.64 34.44 17.94
#